data_AF-A0A1T1BDV9-F1
#
_entry.id   AF-A0A1T1BDV9-F1
#
_cell.length_a   1.000
_cell.length_b   1.000
_cell.length_c   1.000
_cell.angle_alpha   90.00
_cell.angle_beta   90.00
_cell.angle_gamma   90.00
#
_symmetry.space_group_name_H-M   'P 1'
#
loop_
_entity.id
_entity.type
_entity.pdbx_description
1 polymer ?
#
loop_
_entity_poly.entity_id
_entity_poly.type
_entity_poly.pdbx_seq_one_letter_code
_entity_poly.pdbx_strand_id
1 'polypeptide(L)'
;MTLHDWLNVALRDLAPAAQERMNAEYRAHVQDAMTDELTEAEAVATLGDPAQVNRALRRAYATDQELSNAQGPKVWWFMLLLVAGYGLSALWFEQAVEAVAAATALVLACLAWVIVRSEPRPVRNLLLATAGPWVFNFTLWLGWSVQAWLGDPPSLGAILWLLPVLWVVWLVGTMQQARRMRRTLTLGGRA
;
A
#
# COMPACT_ATOMS: atom_id res chain seq x y z
N MET A 1 -36.17 6.47 0.31
CA MET A 1 -34.84 7.07 0.56
C MET A 1 -34.52 7.93 -0.65
N THR A 2 -33.99 9.15 -0.46
CA THR A 2 -33.63 10.01 -1.61
C THR A 2 -32.29 9.60 -2.20
N LEU A 3 -32.00 10.01 -3.45
CA LEU A 3 -30.68 9.81 -4.03
C LEU A 3 -29.58 10.50 -3.20
N HIS A 4 -29.89 11.68 -2.64
CA HIS A 4 -28.95 12.42 -1.80
C HIS A 4 -28.53 11.62 -0.57
N ASP A 5 -29.51 11.07 0.16
CA ASP A 5 -29.24 10.23 1.34
C ASP A 5 -28.45 8.99 0.97
N TRP A 6 -28.80 8.37 -0.17
CA TRP A 6 -28.15 7.16 -0.65
C TRP A 6 -26.67 7.42 -0.97
N LEU A 7 -26.37 8.51 -1.69
CA LEU A 7 -25.00 8.89 -2.04
C LEU A 7 -24.17 9.27 -0.82
N ASN A 8 -24.75 9.96 0.16
CA ASN A 8 -24.06 10.30 1.41
C ASN A 8 -23.58 9.05 2.16
N VAL A 9 -24.34 7.95 2.09
CA VAL A 9 -23.92 6.66 2.69
C VAL A 9 -22.95 5.91 1.76
N ALA A 10 -23.26 5.82 0.47
CA ALA A 10 -22.47 5.05 -0.49
C ALA A 10 -21.06 5.62 -0.71
N LEU A 11 -20.90 6.94 -0.71
CA LEU A 11 -19.63 7.61 -1.03
C LEU A 11 -18.82 8.04 0.20
N ARG A 12 -19.32 7.72 1.40
CA ARG A 12 -18.69 8.09 2.67
C ARG A 12 -17.22 7.67 2.73
N ASP A 13 -16.38 8.58 3.22
CA ASP A 13 -14.94 8.44 3.47
C ASP A 13 -14.06 8.22 2.21
N LEU A 14 -14.63 8.16 1.00
CA LEU A 14 -13.83 8.11 -0.23
C LEU A 14 -13.04 9.40 -0.43
N ALA A 15 -11.93 9.35 -1.16
CA ALA A 15 -11.21 10.57 -1.52
C ALA A 15 -12.10 11.51 -2.37
N PRO A 16 -11.95 12.85 -2.27
CA PRO A 16 -12.79 13.82 -2.96
C PRO A 16 -12.94 13.56 -4.47
N ALA A 17 -11.83 13.26 -5.16
CA ALA A 17 -11.86 12.98 -6.61
C ALA A 17 -12.67 11.72 -6.97
N ALA A 18 -12.67 10.70 -6.10
CA ALA A 18 -13.51 9.52 -6.29
C ALA A 18 -14.97 9.83 -5.95
N GLN A 19 -15.22 10.62 -4.91
CA GLN A 19 -16.58 11.05 -4.56
C GLN A 19 -17.21 11.84 -5.71
N GLU A 20 -16.53 12.86 -6.23
CA GLU A 20 -17.05 13.69 -7.32
C GLU A 20 -17.40 12.87 -8.56
N ARG A 21 -16.49 11.98 -8.97
CA ARG A 21 -16.71 11.13 -10.14
C ARG A 21 -17.85 10.14 -9.95
N MET A 22 -17.87 9.41 -8.83
CA MET A 22 -18.93 8.44 -8.55
C MET A 22 -20.28 9.13 -8.35
N ASN A 23 -20.31 10.30 -7.73
CA ASN A 23 -21.53 11.11 -7.57
C ASN A 23 -22.10 11.49 -8.94
N ALA A 24 -21.27 11.96 -9.87
CA ALA A 24 -21.70 12.26 -11.23
C ALA A 24 -22.24 11.00 -11.96
N GLU A 25 -21.56 9.87 -11.83
CA GLU A 25 -21.94 8.60 -12.47
C GLU A 25 -23.28 8.05 -11.94
N TYR A 26 -23.46 8.02 -10.62
CA TYR A 26 -24.73 7.56 -10.02
C TYR A 26 -25.89 8.53 -10.28
N ARG A 27 -25.64 9.84 -10.32
CA ARG A 27 -26.66 10.82 -10.71
C ARG A 27 -27.09 10.65 -12.16
N ALA A 28 -26.15 10.45 -13.08
CA ALA A 28 -26.44 10.16 -14.47
C ALA A 28 -27.25 8.86 -14.59
N HIS A 29 -26.85 7.80 -13.90
CA HIS A 29 -27.57 6.52 -13.94
C HIS A 29 -29.02 6.62 -13.44
N VAL A 30 -29.26 7.38 -12.37
CA VAL A 30 -30.62 7.61 -11.88
C VAL A 30 -31.42 8.51 -12.83
N GLN A 31 -30.81 9.52 -13.44
CA GLN A 31 -31.46 10.35 -14.46
C GLN A 31 -31.86 9.54 -15.70
N ASP A 32 -30.98 8.64 -16.16
CA ASP A 32 -31.27 7.74 -17.27
C ASP A 32 -32.44 6.80 -16.90
N ALA A 33 -32.41 6.19 -15.71
CA ALA A 33 -33.49 5.34 -15.23
C ALA A 33 -34.84 6.08 -15.10
N MET A 34 -34.81 7.35 -14.70
CA MET A 34 -36.00 8.19 -14.64
C MET A 34 -36.52 8.59 -16.03
N THR A 35 -35.65 8.60 -17.04
CA THR A 35 -36.05 8.81 -18.44
C THR A 35 -36.82 7.59 -18.98
N ASP A 36 -36.54 6.39 -18.43
CA ASP A 36 -37.27 5.14 -18.68
C ASP A 36 -38.52 4.98 -17.78
N GLU A 37 -39.19 6.10 -17.45
CA GLU A 37 -40.46 6.17 -16.70
C GLU A 37 -40.42 5.70 -15.23
N LEU A 38 -39.25 5.43 -14.65
CA LEU A 38 -39.12 5.13 -13.22
C LEU A 38 -39.22 6.38 -12.34
N THR A 39 -39.81 6.24 -11.16
CA THR A 39 -39.72 7.28 -10.13
C THR A 39 -38.31 7.32 -9.52
N GLU A 40 -37.90 8.46 -8.94
CA GLU A 40 -36.59 8.58 -8.28
C GLU A 40 -36.39 7.49 -7.20
N ALA A 41 -37.44 7.17 -6.44
CA ALA A 41 -37.36 6.15 -5.39
C ALA A 41 -37.12 4.74 -5.96
N GLU A 42 -37.73 4.42 -7.10
CA GLU A 42 -37.53 3.13 -7.79
C GLU A 42 -36.14 3.06 -8.43
N ALA A 43 -35.71 4.14 -9.10
CA ALA A 43 -34.38 4.25 -9.66
C ALA A 43 -33.27 4.18 -8.60
N VAL A 44 -33.50 4.70 -7.39
CA VAL A 44 -32.56 4.55 -6.27
C VAL A 44 -32.60 3.12 -5.70
N ALA A 45 -33.75 2.46 -5.72
CA ALA A 45 -33.87 1.08 -5.23
C ALA A 45 -33.08 0.08 -6.10
N THR A 46 -32.93 0.32 -7.41
CA THR A 46 -32.14 -0.53 -8.30
C THR A 46 -30.63 -0.47 -8.00
N LEU A 47 -30.15 0.61 -7.38
CA LEU A 47 -28.77 0.76 -6.92
C LEU A 47 -28.42 -0.18 -5.74
N GLY A 48 -29.44 -0.70 -5.05
CA GLY A 48 -29.29 -1.63 -3.93
C GLY A 48 -28.84 -0.95 -2.63
N ASP A 49 -28.22 -1.74 -1.75
CA ASP A 49 -27.80 -1.29 -0.41
C ASP A 49 -26.58 -0.35 -0.49
N PRO A 50 -26.69 0.93 -0.08
CA PRO A 50 -25.59 1.88 -0.15
C PRO A 50 -24.39 1.47 0.72
N ALA A 51 -24.60 0.73 1.81
CA ALA A 51 -23.49 0.24 2.63
C ALA A 51 -22.68 -0.86 1.93
N GLN A 52 -23.33 -1.71 1.14
CA GLN A 52 -22.65 -2.69 0.30
C GLN A 52 -21.86 -2.01 -0.82
N VAL A 53 -22.46 -1.00 -1.47
CA VAL A 53 -21.77 -0.19 -2.48
C VAL A 53 -20.56 0.53 -1.89
N ASN A 54 -20.69 1.14 -0.71
CA ASN A 54 -19.54 1.77 -0.04
C ASN A 54 -18.38 0.78 0.17
N ARG A 55 -18.68 -0.42 0.67
CA ARG A 55 -17.66 -1.46 0.86
C ARG A 55 -17.01 -1.86 -0.47
N ALA A 56 -17.77 -1.96 -1.56
CA ALA A 56 -17.23 -2.25 -2.88
C ALA A 56 -16.34 -1.10 -3.39
N LEU A 57 -16.79 0.13 -3.29
CA LEU A 57 -16.04 1.32 -3.71
C LEU A 57 -14.73 1.48 -2.91
N ARG A 58 -14.74 1.20 -1.60
CA ARG A 58 -13.52 1.22 -0.77
C ARG A 58 -12.52 0.11 -1.11
N ARG A 59 -12.94 -0.96 -1.79
CA ARG A 59 -11.99 -1.95 -2.35
C ARG A 59 -11.37 -1.46 -3.66
N ALA A 60 -12.02 -0.54 -4.37
CA ALA A 60 -11.55 -0.03 -5.66
C ALA A 60 -10.75 1.28 -5.54
N TYR A 61 -11.15 2.16 -4.61
CA TYR A 61 -10.63 3.51 -4.43
C TYR A 61 -10.07 3.72 -3.02
N ALA A 62 -9.14 4.67 -2.91
CA ALA A 62 -8.54 5.07 -1.66
C ALA A 62 -9.42 6.08 -0.92
N THR A 63 -9.32 6.09 0.41
CA THR A 63 -9.94 7.13 1.25
C THR A 63 -9.07 8.38 1.32
N ASP A 64 -9.67 9.51 1.74
CA ASP A 64 -8.90 10.74 1.97
C ASP A 64 -7.83 10.54 3.06
N GLN A 65 -8.18 9.79 4.12
CA GLN A 65 -7.26 9.44 5.19
C GLN A 65 -6.09 8.56 4.70
N GLU A 66 -6.33 7.62 3.78
CA GLU A 66 -5.26 6.81 3.18
C GLU A 66 -4.28 7.69 2.37
N LEU A 67 -4.80 8.67 1.62
CA LEU A 67 -3.98 9.62 0.87
C LEU A 67 -3.18 10.56 1.77
N SER A 68 -3.76 11.01 2.89
CA SER A 68 -3.09 11.90 3.84
C SER A 68 -2.05 11.19 4.71
N ASN A 69 -2.30 9.93 5.10
CA ASN A 69 -1.34 9.13 5.86
C ASN A 69 -0.10 8.74 5.06
N ALA A 70 -0.16 8.77 3.73
CA ALA A 70 0.97 8.45 2.87
C ALA A 70 2.02 9.57 2.76
N GLN A 71 2.10 10.51 3.69
CA GLN A 71 2.87 11.75 3.51
C GLN A 71 4.34 11.74 3.99
N GLY A 72 4.92 10.61 4.44
CA GLY A 72 6.30 10.64 4.96
C GLY A 72 7.21 9.47 4.58
N PRO A 73 8.27 9.66 3.76
CA PRO A 73 9.31 8.66 3.55
C PRO A 73 10.34 8.63 4.71
N LYS A 74 10.04 9.22 5.87
CA LYS A 74 10.97 9.30 7.01
C LYS A 74 11.39 7.91 7.49
N VAL A 75 10.44 6.98 7.53
CA VAL A 75 10.69 5.60 7.94
C VAL A 75 11.66 4.91 6.97
N TRP A 76 11.52 5.14 5.66
CA TRP A 76 12.45 4.59 4.66
C TRP A 76 13.90 5.00 4.95
N TRP A 77 14.14 6.31 5.07
CA TRP A 77 15.48 6.82 5.32
C TRP A 77 16.05 6.37 6.67
N PHE A 78 15.22 6.38 7.71
CA PHE A 78 15.61 5.87 9.01
C PHE A 78 16.05 4.40 8.95
N MET A 79 15.29 3.56 8.23
CA MET A 79 15.63 2.14 8.06
C MET A 79 16.91 1.94 7.25
N LEU A 80 17.17 2.75 6.20
CA LEU A 80 18.43 2.71 5.46
C LEU A 80 19.62 3.10 6.33
N LEU A 81 19.48 4.12 7.18
CA LEU A 81 20.51 4.52 8.12
C LEU A 81 20.83 3.41 9.12
N LEU A 82 19.80 2.70 9.61
CA LEU A 82 19.99 1.54 10.48
C LEU A 82 20.75 0.41 9.76
N VAL A 83 20.39 0.08 8.53
CA VAL A 83 21.09 -0.97 7.75
C VAL A 83 22.53 -0.56 7.47
N ALA A 84 22.78 0.69 7.09
CA ALA A 84 24.13 1.21 6.88
C ALA A 84 24.96 1.17 8.17
N GLY A 85 24.40 1.63 9.29
CA GLY A 85 25.06 1.57 10.60
C GLY A 85 25.35 0.14 11.04
N TYR A 86 24.41 -0.77 10.85
CA TYR A 86 24.59 -2.21 11.11
C TYR A 86 25.71 -2.80 10.25
N GLY A 87 25.71 -2.57 8.93
CA GLY A 87 26.77 -3.04 8.04
C GLY A 87 28.16 -2.49 8.40
N LEU A 88 28.25 -1.20 8.77
CA LEU A 88 29.49 -0.59 9.25
C LEU A 88 29.97 -1.20 10.57
N SER A 89 29.07 -1.47 11.51
CA SER A 89 29.42 -2.16 12.75
C SER A 89 29.89 -3.60 12.49
N ALA A 90 29.27 -4.30 11.55
CA ALA A 90 29.68 -5.65 11.16
C ALA A 90 31.11 -5.66 10.60
N LEU A 91 31.45 -4.68 9.74
CA LEU A 91 32.82 -4.50 9.26
C LEU A 91 33.80 -4.22 10.40
N TRP A 92 33.40 -3.41 11.39
CA TRP A 92 34.23 -3.09 12.56
C TRP A 92 34.52 -4.31 13.45
N PHE A 93 33.57 -5.23 13.56
CA PHE A 93 33.68 -6.47 14.34
C PHE A 93 34.06 -7.69 13.48
N GLU A 94 34.53 -7.47 12.24
CA GLU A 94 34.96 -8.54 11.31
C GLU A 94 33.88 -9.60 11.00
N GLN A 95 32.60 -9.20 11.10
CA GLN A 95 31.42 -10.01 10.81
C GLN A 95 31.08 -9.96 9.31
N ALA A 96 31.81 -10.74 8.51
CA ALA A 96 31.75 -10.69 7.05
C ALA A 96 30.37 -11.02 6.48
N VAL A 97 29.64 -11.98 7.07
CA VAL A 97 28.32 -12.42 6.58
C VAL A 97 27.29 -11.30 6.70
N GLU A 98 27.28 -10.63 7.84
CA GLU A 98 26.40 -9.53 8.20
C GLU A 98 26.69 -8.29 7.36
N ALA A 99 27.98 -8.01 7.11
CA ALA A 99 28.41 -6.93 6.22
C ALA A 99 27.92 -7.15 4.78
N VAL A 100 28.07 -8.38 4.26
CA VAL A 100 27.57 -8.75 2.92
C VAL A 100 26.04 -8.68 2.86
N ALA A 101 25.35 -9.13 3.91
CA ALA A 101 23.89 -9.06 3.98
C ALA A 101 23.40 -7.60 3.96
N ALA A 102 24.03 -6.71 4.72
CA ALA A 102 23.72 -5.29 4.74
C ALA A 102 23.99 -4.62 3.38
N ALA A 103 25.14 -4.91 2.76
CA ALA A 103 25.46 -4.40 1.43
C ALA A 103 24.42 -4.85 0.38
N THR A 104 24.04 -6.13 0.41
CA THR A 104 23.02 -6.69 -0.48
C THR A 104 21.66 -5.98 -0.30
N ALA A 105 21.23 -5.80 0.94
CA ALA A 105 19.99 -5.10 1.26
C ALA A 105 19.99 -3.64 0.78
N LEU A 106 21.11 -2.93 0.92
CA LEU A 106 21.26 -1.55 0.42
C LEU A 106 21.19 -1.49 -1.11
N VAL A 107 21.79 -2.44 -1.83
CA VAL A 107 21.67 -2.53 -3.30
C VAL A 107 20.21 -2.75 -3.71
N LEU A 108 19.51 -3.70 -3.07
CA LEU A 108 18.09 -3.92 -3.31
C LEU A 108 17.24 -2.70 -2.98
N ALA A 109 17.59 -1.96 -1.92
CA ALA A 109 16.93 -0.72 -1.56
C ALA A 109 17.10 0.37 -2.63
N CYS A 110 18.30 0.51 -3.18
CA CYS A 110 18.57 1.42 -4.31
C CYS A 110 17.73 1.02 -5.54
N LEU A 111 17.66 -0.27 -5.87
CA LEU A 111 16.82 -0.77 -6.96
C LEU A 111 15.34 -0.47 -6.72
N ALA A 112 14.85 -0.73 -5.50
CA ALA A 112 13.47 -0.42 -5.13
C ALA A 112 13.17 1.07 -5.31
N TRP A 113 14.06 1.95 -4.83
CA TRP A 113 13.96 3.40 -5.05
C TRP A 113 13.91 3.76 -6.54
N VAL A 114 14.77 3.18 -7.37
CA VAL A 114 14.78 3.44 -8.82
C VAL A 114 13.46 3.04 -9.47
N ILE A 115 12.84 1.94 -9.04
CA ILE A 115 11.55 1.48 -9.56
C ILE A 115 10.41 2.42 -9.13
N VAL A 116 10.40 2.87 -7.88
CA VAL A 116 9.28 3.69 -7.37
C VAL A 116 9.47 5.19 -7.55
N ARG A 117 10.63 5.68 -8.02
CA ARG A 117 10.87 7.13 -8.15
C ARG A 117 9.91 7.82 -9.12
N SER A 118 9.47 7.11 -10.15
CA SER A 118 8.53 7.58 -11.18
C SER A 118 7.07 7.59 -10.71
N GLU A 119 6.78 7.01 -9.55
CA GLU A 119 5.42 6.94 -9.03
C GLU A 119 4.96 8.28 -8.43
N PRO A 120 3.64 8.55 -8.46
CA PRO A 120 3.07 9.68 -7.75
C PRO A 120 3.50 9.70 -6.29
N ARG A 121 3.78 10.89 -5.75
CA ARG A 121 4.28 11.09 -4.37
C ARG A 121 3.59 10.24 -3.30
N PRO A 122 2.25 10.19 -3.18
CA PRO A 122 1.59 9.37 -2.16
C PRO A 122 1.82 7.86 -2.36
N VAL A 123 1.79 7.37 -3.60
CA VAL A 123 2.05 5.96 -3.92
C VAL A 123 3.49 5.61 -3.59
N ARG A 124 4.44 6.44 -4.04
CA ARG A 124 5.86 6.27 -3.76
C ARG A 124 6.13 6.23 -2.25
N ASN A 125 5.55 7.16 -1.50
CA ASN A 125 5.75 7.21 -0.05
C ASN A 125 5.19 5.99 0.66
N LEU A 126 4.00 5.50 0.28
CA LEU A 126 3.45 4.25 0.82
C LEU A 126 4.41 3.07 0.55
N LEU A 127 4.86 2.95 -0.69
CA LEU A 127 5.77 1.87 -1.11
C LEU A 127 7.09 1.93 -0.34
N LEU A 128 7.68 3.12 -0.18
CA LEU A 128 8.93 3.32 0.56
C LEU A 128 8.76 3.11 2.07
N ALA A 129 7.67 3.60 2.67
CA ALA A 129 7.38 3.39 4.07
C ALA A 129 7.20 1.90 4.41
N THR A 130 6.64 1.13 3.46
CA THR A 130 6.54 -0.32 3.58
C THR A 130 7.88 -1.00 3.33
N ALA A 131 8.61 -0.59 2.29
CA ALA A 131 9.86 -1.22 1.89
C ALA A 131 10.99 -0.99 2.90
N GLY A 132 10.96 0.07 3.70
CA GLY A 132 12.02 0.38 4.66
C GLY A 132 12.21 -0.73 5.70
N PRO A 133 11.17 -1.07 6.48
CA PRO A 133 11.23 -2.20 7.40
C PRO A 133 11.55 -3.52 6.70
N TRP A 134 11.10 -3.72 5.46
CA TRP A 134 11.47 -4.90 4.68
C TRP A 134 12.97 -5.01 4.44
N VAL A 135 13.59 -3.93 3.98
CA VAL A 135 15.05 -3.88 3.73
C VAL A 135 15.80 -4.22 5.01
N PHE A 136 15.39 -3.66 6.15
CA PHE A 136 15.99 -3.97 7.45
C PHE A 136 15.81 -5.44 7.85
N ASN A 137 14.57 -5.96 7.78
CA ASN A 137 14.29 -7.35 8.14
C ASN A 137 14.99 -8.33 7.18
N PHE A 138 15.09 -8.00 5.90
CA PHE A 138 15.80 -8.78 4.89
C PHE A 138 17.29 -8.89 5.20
N THR A 139 17.92 -7.79 5.64
CA THR A 139 19.32 -7.82 6.09
C THR A 139 19.54 -8.85 7.20
N LEU A 140 18.71 -8.82 8.25
CA LEU A 140 18.83 -9.75 9.37
C LEU A 140 18.57 -11.19 8.94
N TRP A 141 17.49 -11.41 8.19
CA TRP A 141 17.11 -12.72 7.68
C TRP A 141 18.18 -13.33 6.78
N LEU A 142 18.78 -12.54 5.89
CA LEU A 142 19.83 -13.01 4.99
C LEU A 142 21.08 -13.42 5.78
N GLY A 143 21.50 -12.61 6.76
CA GLY A 143 22.61 -12.93 7.65
C GLY A 143 22.37 -14.26 8.38
N TRP A 144 21.20 -14.39 9.02
CA TRP A 144 20.79 -15.61 9.72
C TRP A 144 20.67 -16.84 8.80
N SER A 145 20.20 -16.65 7.56
CA SER A 145 20.07 -17.74 6.59
C SER A 145 21.43 -18.26 6.13
N VAL A 146 22.39 -17.36 5.91
CA VAL A 146 23.76 -17.73 5.55
C VAL A 146 24.45 -18.42 6.73
N GLN A 147 24.34 -17.90 7.96
CA GLN A 147 24.86 -18.54 9.16
C GLN A 147 24.30 -19.95 9.35
N ALA A 148 22.99 -20.11 9.23
CA ALA A 148 22.34 -21.42 9.32
C ALA A 148 22.85 -22.39 8.25
N TRP A 149 23.09 -21.90 7.03
CA TRP A 149 23.64 -22.73 5.96
C TRP A 149 25.10 -23.14 6.21
N LEU A 150 25.88 -22.28 6.86
CA LEU A 150 27.25 -22.58 7.30
C LEU A 150 27.32 -23.51 8.54
N GLY A 151 26.18 -23.95 9.07
CA GLY A 151 26.09 -24.90 10.16
C GLY A 151 25.97 -24.27 11.55
N ASP A 152 25.77 -22.96 11.64
CA ASP A 152 25.54 -22.23 12.90
C ASP A 152 24.15 -21.57 12.90
N PRO A 153 23.06 -22.34 13.04
CA PRO A 153 21.72 -21.81 12.95
C PRO A 153 21.38 -20.96 14.18
N PRO A 154 20.71 -19.80 13.99
CA PRO A 154 20.23 -19.02 15.12
C PRO A 154 19.20 -19.82 15.92
N SER A 155 19.11 -19.53 17.22
CA SER A 155 18.18 -20.17 18.17
C SER A 155 16.69 -20.10 17.77
N LEU A 156 16.34 -19.22 16.82
CA LEU A 156 14.99 -18.99 16.32
C LEU A 156 14.74 -19.61 14.92
N GLY A 157 15.30 -20.79 14.65
CA GLY A 157 15.30 -21.42 13.32
C GLY A 157 13.92 -21.59 12.65
N ALA A 158 12.83 -21.75 13.40
CA ALA A 158 11.47 -21.83 12.82
C ALA A 158 10.95 -20.47 12.31
N ILE A 159 11.35 -19.36 12.95
CA ILE A 159 10.92 -18.01 12.57
C ILE A 159 11.60 -17.58 11.27
N LEU A 160 12.83 -18.04 11.03
CA LEU A 160 13.60 -17.79 9.80
C LEU A 160 12.80 -18.12 8.53
N TRP A 161 12.06 -19.23 8.55
CA TRP A 161 11.35 -19.73 7.36
C TRP A 161 9.95 -19.16 7.18
N LEU A 162 9.37 -18.56 8.22
CA LEU A 162 8.03 -17.92 8.15
C LEU A 162 8.10 -16.49 7.61
N LEU A 163 9.25 -15.82 7.75
CA LEU A 163 9.42 -14.42 7.32
C LEU A 163 9.12 -14.20 5.82
N PRO A 164 9.61 -15.03 4.88
CA PRO A 164 9.27 -14.88 3.46
C PRO A 164 7.77 -14.97 3.18
N VAL A 165 7.02 -15.81 3.91
CA VAL A 165 5.56 -15.95 3.73
C VAL A 165 4.84 -14.68 4.20
N LEU A 166 5.22 -14.17 5.37
CA LEU A 166 4.67 -12.92 5.92
C LEU A 166 4.96 -11.74 5.00
N TRP A 167 6.16 -11.69 4.42
CA TRP A 167 6.54 -10.73 3.41
C TRP A 167 5.63 -10.81 2.18
N VAL A 168 5.45 -11.99 1.56
CA VAL A 168 4.56 -12.10 0.39
C VAL A 168 3.15 -11.58 0.68
N VAL A 169 2.55 -11.95 1.82
CA VAL A 169 1.22 -11.47 2.23
C VAL A 169 1.22 -9.94 2.37
N TRP A 170 2.23 -9.39 3.02
CA TRP A 170 2.33 -7.95 3.23
C TRP A 170 2.53 -7.19 1.90
N LEU A 171 3.35 -7.72 0.98
CA LEU A 171 3.58 -7.14 -0.34
C LEU A 171 2.28 -7.11 -1.16
N VAL A 172 1.50 -8.19 -1.14
CA VAL A 172 0.21 -8.25 -1.82
C VAL A 172 -0.73 -7.17 -1.28
N GLY A 173 -0.81 -7.02 0.05
CA GLY A 173 -1.61 -5.97 0.69
C GLY A 173 -1.18 -4.56 0.25
N THR A 174 0.13 -4.29 0.29
CA THR A 174 0.68 -2.99 -0.12
C THR A 174 0.46 -2.71 -1.61
N MET A 175 0.60 -3.72 -2.47
CA MET A 175 0.35 -3.58 -3.91
C MET A 175 -1.13 -3.30 -4.21
N GLN A 176 -2.05 -3.94 -3.47
CA GLN A 176 -3.48 -3.63 -3.58
C GLN A 176 -3.76 -2.18 -3.17
N GLN A 177 -3.21 -1.72 -2.05
CA GLN A 177 -3.35 -0.34 -1.61
C GLN A 177 -2.77 0.66 -2.63
N ALA A 178 -1.56 0.40 -3.14
CA ALA A 178 -0.93 1.22 -4.16
C ALA A 178 -1.77 1.32 -5.44
N ARG A 179 -2.38 0.21 -5.90
CA ARG A 179 -3.30 0.21 -7.05
C ARG A 179 -4.55 1.06 -6.80
N ARG A 180 -5.16 0.97 -5.62
CA ARG A 180 -6.32 1.81 -5.25
C ARG A 180 -5.96 3.30 -5.25
N MET A 181 -4.79 3.65 -4.68
CA MET A 181 -4.30 5.02 -4.68
C MET A 181 -4.05 5.54 -6.10
N ARG A 182 -3.36 4.77 -6.96
CA ARG A 182 -3.15 5.15 -8.37
C ARG A 182 -4.46 5.42 -9.08
N ARG A 183 -5.44 4.50 -8.98
CA ARG A 183 -6.78 4.69 -9.56
C ARG A 183 -7.44 5.98 -9.08
N THR A 184 -7.33 6.26 -7.80
CA THR A 184 -7.93 7.47 -7.21
C THR A 184 -7.25 8.75 -7.70
N LEU A 185 -5.91 8.73 -7.83
CA LEU A 185 -5.14 9.87 -8.33
C LEU A 185 -5.36 10.14 -9.82
N THR A 186 -5.55 9.08 -10.62
CA THR A 186 -5.91 9.22 -12.04
C THR A 186 -7.26 9.91 -12.22
N LEU A 187 -8.22 9.70 -11.31
CA LEU A 187 -9.51 10.38 -11.39
C LEU A 187 -9.39 11.89 -11.12
N GLY A 188 -8.47 12.29 -10.24
CA GLY A 188 -8.24 13.69 -9.90
C GLY A 188 -7.27 14.44 -10.84
N GLY A 189 -6.80 13.81 -11.93
CA GLY A 189 -5.81 14.40 -12.84
C GLY A 189 -4.42 14.62 -12.21
N ARG A 190 -4.11 13.89 -11.12
CA ARG A 190 -2.86 14.04 -10.34
C ARG A 190 -1.90 12.86 -10.51
N ALA A 191 -2.12 12.02 -11.53
CA ALA A 191 -1.30 10.85 -11.83
C ALA A 191 -0.10 11.19 -12.72
#